data_AF-A0A956RWF6-F1
#
_entry.id   AF-A0A956RWF6-F1
#
_cell.length_a   1.000
_cell.length_b   1.000
_cell.length_c   1.000
_cell.angle_alpha   90.00
_cell.angle_beta   90.00
_cell.angle_gamma   90.00
#
_symmetry.space_group_name_H-M   'P 1'
#
loop_
_entity.id
_entity.type
_entity.pdbx_description
1 polymer ?
#
loop_
_entity_poly.entity_id
_entity_poly.type
_entity_poly.pdbx_seq_one_letter_code
_entity_poly.pdbx_strand_id
1 'polypeptide(L)'
;MAQLRHNYPEYSQKDTEIIVLGPDDAEDFKRNWERENLPFIGLPDPKYTVLDLYGQEVKLFKFGRLPAQLLVDKMGIVRFVHYGNSMSDITSNRDILQVIEEEL
;
A
#
# COMPACT_ATOMS: atom_id res chain seq x y z
N MET A 1 -5.34 5.49 -5.61
CA MET A 1 -6.20 4.35 -5.17
C MET A 1 -7.24 3.92 -6.20
N ALA A 2 -7.73 4.80 -7.09
CA ALA A 2 -8.70 4.40 -8.12
C ALA A 2 -8.22 3.24 -9.01
N GLN A 3 -6.96 3.25 -9.49
CA GLN A 3 -6.41 2.14 -10.28
C GLN A 3 -6.36 0.82 -9.48
N LEU A 4 -5.84 0.86 -8.24
CA LEU A 4 -5.86 -0.29 -7.32
C LEU A 4 -7.27 -0.87 -7.13
N ARG A 5 -8.29 -0.01 -7.00
CA ARG A 5 -9.70 -0.44 -6.89
C ARG A 5 -10.16 -1.24 -8.12
N HIS A 6 -9.77 -0.85 -9.32
CA HIS A 6 -10.21 -1.52 -10.56
C HIS A 6 -9.56 -2.90 -10.71
N ASN A 7 -8.29 -3.03 -10.31
CA ASN A 7 -7.55 -4.29 -10.40
C ASN A 7 -7.69 -5.17 -9.15
N TYR A 8 -8.36 -4.71 -8.09
CA TYR A 8 -8.52 -5.46 -6.84
C TYR A 8 -9.00 -6.91 -7.01
N PRO A 9 -9.96 -7.24 -7.91
CA PRO A 9 -10.36 -8.62 -8.14
C PRO A 9 -9.21 -9.55 -8.57
N GLU A 10 -8.20 -9.04 -9.28
CA GLU A 10 -7.05 -9.83 -9.74
C GLU A 10 -6.15 -10.23 -8.56
N TYR A 11 -5.98 -9.35 -7.57
CA TYR A 11 -5.27 -9.67 -6.33
C TYR A 11 -6.01 -10.74 -5.51
N SER A 12 -7.32 -10.58 -5.36
CA SER A 12 -8.16 -11.54 -4.63
C SER A 12 -8.16 -12.94 -5.28
N GLN A 13 -8.16 -13.02 -6.61
CA GLN A 13 -8.03 -14.29 -7.34
C GLN A 13 -6.69 -15.01 -7.08
N LYS A 14 -5.65 -14.25 -6.70
CA LYS A 14 -4.32 -14.76 -6.34
C LYS A 14 -4.17 -14.93 -4.81
N ASP A 15 -5.28 -14.97 -4.07
CA ASP A 15 -5.30 -15.09 -2.61
C ASP A 15 -4.40 -14.05 -1.92
N THR A 16 -4.45 -12.82 -2.44
CA THR A 16 -3.66 -11.67 -1.99
C THR A 16 -4.60 -10.51 -1.63
N GLU A 17 -4.42 -9.96 -0.44
CA GLU A 17 -5.20 -8.82 0.08
C GLU A 17 -4.39 -7.52 -0.03
N ILE A 18 -5.07 -6.40 -0.26
CA ILE A 18 -4.45 -5.07 -0.29
C ILE A 18 -4.72 -4.38 1.04
N ILE A 19 -3.64 -3.91 1.70
CA ILE A 19 -3.74 -3.08 2.91
C ILE A 19 -3.11 -1.74 2.61
N VAL A 20 -3.91 -0.67 2.64
CA VAL A 20 -3.43 0.70 2.47
C VAL A 20 -3.15 1.30 3.84
N LEU A 21 -1.89 1.66 4.09
CA LEU A 21 -1.46 2.34 5.32
C LEU A 21 -1.31 3.84 5.08
N GLY A 22 -1.66 4.63 6.09
CA GLY A 22 -1.52 6.08 6.01
C GLY A 22 -1.62 6.77 7.36
N PRO A 23 -1.14 8.02 7.46
CA PRO A 23 -1.02 8.74 8.72
C PRO A 23 -2.33 9.39 9.19
N ASP A 24 -3.39 9.32 8.39
CA ASP A 24 -4.68 9.87 8.77
C ASP A 24 -5.37 9.00 9.84
N ASP A 25 -6.33 9.58 10.54
CA ASP A 25 -7.07 8.84 11.57
C ASP A 25 -8.14 7.91 10.98
N ALA A 26 -8.73 7.08 11.85
CA ALA A 26 -9.72 6.09 11.42
C ALA A 26 -10.99 6.70 10.82
N GLU A 27 -11.39 7.89 11.26
CA GLU A 27 -12.59 8.56 10.76
C GLU A 27 -12.35 9.16 9.37
N ASP A 28 -11.17 9.74 9.13
CA ASP A 28 -10.73 10.19 7.81
C ASP A 28 -10.61 9.03 6.82
N PHE A 29 -9.98 7.92 7.24
CA PHE A 29 -9.94 6.69 6.46
C PHE A 29 -11.34 6.21 6.10
N LYS A 30 -12.22 6.06 7.09
CA LYS A 30 -13.59 5.58 6.87
C LYS A 30 -14.35 6.45 5.87
N ARG A 31 -14.33 7.78 6.05
CA ARG A 31 -14.96 8.72 5.11
C ARG A 31 -14.44 8.55 3.68
N ASN A 32 -13.11 8.42 3.52
CA ASN A 32 -12.52 8.26 2.21
C ASN A 32 -12.88 6.92 1.56
N TRP A 33 -12.89 5.83 2.34
CA TRP A 33 -13.26 4.50 1.87
C TRP A 33 -14.70 4.43 1.40
N GLU A 34 -15.64 5.00 2.16
CA GLU A 34 -17.05 5.09 1.79
C GLU A 34 -17.24 5.95 0.54
N ARG A 35 -16.62 7.13 0.51
CA ARG A 35 -16.72 8.08 -0.61
C ARG A 35 -16.17 7.50 -1.91
N GLU A 36 -15.05 6.79 -1.84
CA GLU A 36 -14.37 6.21 -3.00
C GLU A 36 -14.75 4.74 -3.26
N ASN A 37 -15.65 4.15 -2.48
CA ASN A 37 -16.03 2.73 -2.57
C ASN A 37 -14.81 1.80 -2.68
N LEU A 38 -13.84 1.95 -1.77
CA LEU A 38 -12.61 1.16 -1.80
C LEU A 38 -12.86 -0.26 -1.26
N PRO A 39 -12.59 -1.32 -2.04
CA PRO A 39 -12.98 -2.70 -1.71
C PRO A 39 -11.93 -3.46 -0.89
N PHE A 40 -10.89 -2.78 -0.41
CA PHE A 40 -9.74 -3.36 0.30
C PHE A 40 -9.55 -2.71 1.68
N ILE A 41 -8.60 -3.20 2.46
CA ILE A 41 -8.42 -2.79 3.86
C ILE A 41 -7.69 -1.44 3.94
N GLY A 42 -8.20 -0.55 4.79
CA GLY A 42 -7.50 0.66 5.23
C GLY A 42 -6.95 0.48 6.65
N LEU A 43 -5.67 0.76 6.85
CA LEU A 43 -4.98 0.72 8.14
C LEU A 43 -4.50 2.13 8.52
N PRO A 44 -5.33 2.91 9.25
CA PRO A 44 -4.92 4.21 9.77
C PRO A 44 -3.82 4.07 10.82
N ASP A 45 -2.79 4.89 10.73
CA ASP A 45 -1.65 4.91 11.65
C ASP A 45 -1.24 6.35 12.02
N PRO A 46 -2.12 7.09 12.73
CA PRO A 46 -1.88 8.49 13.09
C PRO A 46 -0.73 8.69 14.09
N LYS A 47 -0.24 7.60 14.69
CA LYS A 47 0.93 7.59 15.58
C LYS A 47 2.21 7.14 14.87
N TYR A 48 2.14 6.87 13.56
CA TYR A 48 3.27 6.45 12.72
C TYR A 48 3.98 5.17 13.17
N THR A 49 3.31 4.33 13.97
CA THR A 49 3.92 3.13 14.56
C THR A 49 4.30 2.08 13.53
N VAL A 50 3.43 1.84 12.54
CA VAL A 50 3.65 0.87 11.47
C VAL A 50 4.43 1.52 10.33
N LEU A 51 4.11 2.78 10.00
CA LEU A 51 4.82 3.54 8.96
C LEU A 51 6.32 3.66 9.24
N ASP A 52 6.70 3.89 10.51
CA ASP A 52 8.11 3.97 10.91
C ASP A 52 8.75 2.58 11.02
N LEU A 53 8.00 1.55 11.46
CA LEU A 53 8.49 0.17 11.53
C LEU A 53 8.93 -0.36 10.15
N TYR A 54 8.15 -0.03 9.11
CA TYR A 54 8.46 -0.41 7.72
C TYR A 54 9.43 0.55 7.02
N GLY A 55 10.01 1.52 7.74
CA GLY A 55 11.11 2.34 7.25
C GLY A 55 10.74 3.30 6.11
N GLN A 56 9.48 3.70 5.98
CA GLN A 56 9.05 4.60 4.91
C GLN A 56 9.73 5.97 5.05
N GLU A 57 10.56 6.34 4.07
CA GLU A 57 11.33 7.59 4.13
C GLU A 57 10.42 8.83 4.15
N VAL A 58 10.67 9.69 5.14
CA VAL A 58 10.13 11.07 5.17
C VAL A 58 11.19 12.00 4.58
N LYS A 59 10.90 12.61 3.43
CA LYS A 59 11.75 13.68 2.87
C LYS A 59 11.07 15.02 3.11
N LEU A 60 11.48 15.70 4.18
CA LEU A 60 10.99 17.05 4.55
C LEU A 60 11.10 18.05 3.38
N PHE A 61 12.17 17.97 2.58
CA PHE A 61 12.36 18.81 1.39
C PHE A 61 11.52 18.38 0.17
N LYS A 62 10.82 17.24 0.23
CA LYS A 62 9.93 16.72 -0.82
C LYS A 62 8.46 16.65 -0.37
N PHE A 63 8.07 17.45 0.63
CA PHE A 63 6.68 17.61 1.07
C PHE A 63 6.00 16.33 1.59
N GLY A 64 6.73 15.41 2.24
CA GLY A 64 6.10 14.34 3.04
C GLY A 64 6.77 12.98 2.94
N ARG A 65 5.96 11.94 3.23
CA ARG A 65 6.33 10.52 3.10
C ARG A 65 6.32 10.13 1.63
N LEU A 66 7.41 9.53 1.17
CA LEU A 66 7.49 9.01 -0.20
C LEU A 66 6.66 7.72 -0.32
N PRO A 67 6.09 7.42 -1.50
CA PRO A 67 5.39 6.17 -1.71
C PRO A 67 6.26 4.96 -1.38
N ALA A 68 5.66 3.95 -0.75
CA ALA A 68 6.30 2.67 -0.50
C ALA A 68 5.28 1.55 -0.76
N GLN A 69 5.76 0.42 -1.26
CA GLN A 69 4.96 -0.77 -1.51
C GLN A 69 5.72 -2.02 -1.10
N LEU A 70 5.04 -2.92 -0.41
CA LEU A 70 5.59 -4.18 0.06
C LEU A 70 4.68 -5.33 -0.32
N LEU A 71 5.28 -6.49 -0.61
CA LEU A 71 4.58 -7.77 -0.67
C LEU A 71 5.07 -8.62 0.50
N VAL A 72 4.13 -9.09 1.31
CA VAL A 72 4.40 -9.96 2.46
C VAL A 72 3.69 -11.27 2.21
N ASP A 73 4.41 -12.38 2.34
CA ASP A 73 3.82 -13.72 2.19
C ASP A 73 2.99 -14.13 3.41
N LYS A 74 2.33 -15.28 3.32
CA LYS A 74 1.49 -15.83 4.40
C LYS A 74 2.28 -16.26 5.65
N MET A 75 3.61 -16.38 5.56
CA MET A 75 4.50 -16.64 6.69
C MET A 75 4.98 -15.34 7.35
N GLY A 76 4.58 -14.17 6.84
CA GLY A 76 4.99 -12.87 7.35
C GLY A 76 6.35 -12.40 6.83
N ILE A 77 6.87 -13.02 5.76
CA ILE A 77 8.17 -12.65 5.16
C ILE A 77 7.95 -11.66 4.01
N VAL A 78 8.71 -10.56 4.03
CA VAL A 78 8.74 -9.60 2.92
C VAL A 78 9.39 -10.26 1.70
N ARG A 79 8.63 -10.41 0.62
CA ARG A 79 9.09 -10.95 -0.67
C ARG A 79 9.47 -9.88 -1.67
N PHE A 80 8.86 -8.71 -1.55
CA PHE A 80 9.17 -7.56 -2.38
C PHE A 80 9.04 -6.28 -1.60
N VAL A 81 9.92 -5.32 -1.89
CA VAL A 81 9.86 -3.97 -1.36
C VAL A 81 10.26 -2.97 -2.42
N HIS A 82 9.46 -1.92 -2.56
CA HIS A 82 9.77 -0.74 -3.34
C HIS A 82 9.63 0.50 -2.47
N TYR A 83 10.71 1.24 -2.31
CA TYR A 83 10.71 2.58 -1.70
C TYR A 83 10.91 3.61 -2.81
N GLY A 84 9.88 4.41 -3.08
CA GLY A 84 9.89 5.38 -4.17
C GLY A 84 10.89 6.50 -3.94
N ASN A 85 11.60 6.92 -4.98
CA ASN A 85 12.56 8.02 -4.94
C ASN A 85 11.91 9.40 -5.18
N SER A 86 10.65 9.41 -5.61
CA SER A 86 9.83 10.60 -5.89
C SER A 86 8.34 10.29 -5.67
N MET A 87 7.47 11.31 -5.65
CA MET A 87 6.02 11.11 -5.48
C MET A 87 5.37 10.34 -6.63
N SER A 88 5.96 10.37 -7.84
CA SER A 88 5.48 9.61 -9.00
C SER A 88 6.17 8.26 -9.17
N ASP A 89 7.18 7.95 -8.34
CA ASP A 89 7.89 6.68 -8.37
C ASP A 89 7.11 5.63 -7.59
N ILE A 90 6.07 5.10 -8.23
CA ILE A 90 5.16 4.08 -7.71
C ILE A 90 5.20 2.86 -8.61
N THR A 91 5.07 1.67 -8.03
CA THR A 91 4.98 0.43 -8.80
C THR A 91 3.61 0.31 -9.48
N SER A 92 3.57 -0.22 -10.71
CA SER A 92 2.29 -0.45 -11.39
C SER A 92 1.60 -1.72 -10.88
N ASN A 93 0.27 -1.80 -11.03
CA ASN A 93 -0.48 -3.00 -10.69
C ASN A 93 0.02 -4.23 -11.45
N ARG A 94 0.39 -4.05 -12.73
CA ARG A 94 0.90 -5.13 -13.57
C ARG A 94 2.19 -5.72 -13.00
N ASP A 95 3.13 -4.85 -12.62
CA ASP A 95 4.43 -5.30 -12.11
C ASP A 95 4.25 -6.05 -10.79
N ILE A 96 3.35 -5.59 -9.91
CA ILE A 96 3.08 -6.27 -8.64
C ILE A 96 2.38 -7.60 -8.84
N LEU A 97 1.40 -7.68 -9.75
CA LEU A 97 0.75 -8.95 -10.09
C LEU A 97 1.75 -9.96 -10.66
N GLN A 98 2.74 -9.50 -11.43
CA GLN A 98 3.82 -10.35 -11.90
C GLN A 98 4.72 -10.82 -10.74
N VAL A 99 5.12 -9.92 -9.82
CA VAL A 99 5.89 -10.30 -8.63
C VAL A 99 5.15 -11.34 -7.78
N ILE A 100 3.82 -11.22 -7.63
CA ILE A 100 3.01 -12.21 -6.91
C ILE A 100 3.08 -13.58 -7.60
N GLU A 101 3.09 -13.65 -8.94
CA GLU A 101 3.21 -14.91 -9.67
C GLU A 101 4.61 -15.56 -9.57
N GLU A 102 5.65 -14.75 -9.39
CA GLU A 102 7.04 -15.21 -9.35
C GLU A 102 7.49 -15.60 -7.92
N GLU A 103 6.98 -14.91 -6.90
CA GLU A 103 7.51 -14.98 -5.52
C GLU A 103 6.59 -15.70 -4.51
N LEU A 104 5.34 -16.04 -4.87
CA LEU A 104 4.35 -16.70 -3.99
C LEU A 104 3.76 -17.97 -4.61
#